data_AF-X0SFU2-F1
#
_entry.id   AF-X0SFU2-F1
#
_cell.length_a   1.000
_cell.length_b   1.000
_cell.length_c   1.000
_cell.angle_alpha   90.00
_cell.angle_beta   90.00
_cell.angle_gamma   90.00
#
_symmetry.space_group_name_H-M   'P 1'
#
loop_
_entity.id
_entity.type
_entity.pdbx_description
1 polymer ?
#
loop_
_entity_poly.entity_id
_entity_poly.type
_entity_poly.pdbx_seq_one_letter_code
_entity_poly.pdbx_strand_id
1 'polypeptide(L)'
;MGTTRYYSLAFFDFGDQLDSPLNVNKEIDRFVLIDKQLYGLYSIFGNGVINGWTISDGGFSQEEGISVNISNGLGIINFIASQTDVPGRIISLPPNTTSYIYAVSTGNTTRTRVVNFNRFNQLTAGPNAILLAKVVTSSNAVSVIDNTIREQISFEEVIQEKIDEHKHRGTPTKIDLQEEIKNQLPGARIESLDASKITSGVLNSGTIPLVDHNDLENKGLMTHAALDSFVRSLSQNNKELLGEISTVNLLKTAIFLKYMYS
;
A
#
# COMPACT_ATOMS: atom_id res chain seq x y z
N MET A 1 -47.18 -17.65 -33.65
CA MET A 1 -46.00 -18.50 -33.40
C MET A 1 -44.75 -18.08 -34.18
N GLY A 2 -43.69 -17.64 -33.49
CA GLY A 2 -42.43 -17.23 -34.12
C GLY A 2 -41.19 -17.85 -33.47
N THR A 3 -40.05 -17.75 -34.16
CA THR A 3 -38.74 -18.08 -33.61
C THR A 3 -37.84 -16.86 -33.63
N THR A 4 -36.94 -16.75 -32.64
CA THR A 4 -35.94 -15.67 -32.65
C THR A 4 -35.00 -15.84 -33.84
N ARG A 5 -34.62 -14.72 -34.47
CA ARG A 5 -33.79 -14.71 -35.69
C ARG A 5 -32.44 -15.42 -35.56
N TYR A 6 -31.81 -15.37 -34.39
CA TYR A 6 -30.42 -15.81 -34.21
C TYR A 6 -30.28 -17.15 -33.47
N TYR A 7 -31.17 -17.43 -32.51
CA TYR A 7 -31.09 -18.62 -31.67
C TYR A 7 -32.19 -19.63 -31.96
N SER A 8 -33.08 -19.34 -32.93
CA SER A 8 -34.25 -20.16 -33.27
C SER A 8 -35.12 -20.53 -32.06
N LEU A 9 -35.05 -19.75 -30.98
CA LEU A 9 -35.83 -19.96 -29.77
C LEU A 9 -37.29 -19.65 -30.06
N ALA A 10 -38.18 -20.55 -29.66
CA ALA A 10 -39.60 -20.33 -29.79
C ALA A 10 -40.07 -19.21 -28.83
N PHE A 11 -40.94 -18.34 -29.33
CA PHE A 11 -41.70 -17.41 -28.50
C PHE A 11 -43.19 -17.53 -28.85
N PHE A 12 -44.02 -17.31 -27.84
CA PHE A 12 -45.47 -17.42 -27.95
C PHE A 12 -46.07 -16.03 -27.92
N ASP A 13 -47.01 -15.80 -28.81
CA ASP A 13 -47.80 -14.56 -28.87
C ASP A 13 -49.25 -14.83 -28.45
N PHE A 14 -50.01 -13.77 -28.24
CA PHE A 14 -51.41 -13.87 -27.88
C PHE A 14 -52.20 -14.68 -28.93
N GLY A 15 -52.90 -15.72 -28.47
CA GLY A 15 -53.67 -16.63 -29.33
C GLY A 15 -52.96 -17.93 -29.75
N ASP A 16 -51.67 -18.12 -29.40
CA ASP A 16 -50.98 -19.39 -29.62
C ASP A 16 -51.48 -20.49 -28.63
N GLN A 17 -51.75 -21.70 -29.13
CA GLN A 17 -52.23 -22.84 -28.32
C GLN A 17 -51.10 -23.49 -27.50
N LEU A 18 -50.91 -23.09 -26.25
CA LEU A 18 -49.80 -23.57 -25.40
C LEU A 18 -49.86 -25.08 -25.08
N ASP A 19 -51.03 -25.71 -25.20
CA ASP A 19 -51.28 -27.13 -24.94
C ASP A 19 -50.97 -28.04 -26.14
N SER A 20 -50.72 -27.47 -27.32
CA SER A 20 -50.36 -28.25 -28.50
C SER A 20 -49.04 -29.02 -28.27
N PRO A 21 -48.95 -30.32 -28.61
CA PRO A 21 -47.71 -31.11 -28.46
C PRO A 21 -46.49 -30.48 -29.12
N LEU A 22 -46.69 -29.76 -30.23
CA LEU A 22 -45.65 -29.02 -30.95
C LEU A 22 -45.12 -27.82 -30.15
N ASN A 23 -45.99 -27.14 -29.40
CA ASN A 23 -45.63 -25.98 -28.59
C ASN A 23 -44.96 -26.39 -27.29
N VAL A 24 -45.42 -27.49 -26.69
CA VAL A 24 -44.74 -28.11 -25.54
C VAL A 24 -43.31 -28.54 -25.89
N ASN A 25 -43.10 -29.22 -27.03
CA ASN A 25 -41.76 -29.62 -27.45
C ASN A 25 -40.83 -28.42 -27.68
N LYS A 26 -41.32 -27.37 -28.33
CA LYS A 26 -40.54 -26.16 -28.56
C LYS A 26 -40.21 -25.41 -27.26
N GLU A 27 -41.07 -25.50 -26.26
CA GLU A 27 -40.80 -24.95 -24.93
C GLU A 27 -39.72 -25.76 -24.20
N ILE A 28 -39.76 -27.09 -24.29
CA ILE A 28 -38.72 -27.96 -23.77
C ILE A 28 -37.37 -27.63 -24.42
N ASP A 29 -37.32 -27.54 -25.75
CA ASP A 29 -36.09 -27.20 -26.48
C ASP A 29 -35.53 -25.84 -26.08
N ARG A 30 -36.41 -24.86 -25.84
CA ARG A 30 -36.02 -23.53 -25.34
C ARG A 30 -35.36 -23.62 -23.96
N PHE A 31 -35.98 -24.30 -23.00
CA PHE A 31 -35.40 -24.46 -21.67
C PHE A 31 -34.08 -25.23 -21.71
N VAL A 32 -33.97 -26.27 -22.54
CA VAL A 32 -32.73 -27.03 -22.73
C VAL A 32 -31.63 -26.14 -23.31
N LEU A 33 -31.92 -25.27 -24.27
CA LEU A 33 -30.92 -24.36 -24.82
C LEU A 33 -30.45 -23.35 -23.76
N ILE A 34 -31.39 -22.75 -23.01
CA ILE A 34 -31.08 -21.80 -21.94
C ILE A 34 -30.21 -22.48 -20.88
N ASP A 35 -30.56 -23.69 -20.47
CA ASP A 35 -29.82 -24.45 -19.46
C ASP A 35 -28.39 -24.78 -19.94
N LYS A 36 -28.22 -25.20 -21.20
CA LYS A 36 -26.89 -25.42 -21.79
C LYS A 36 -26.05 -24.14 -21.83
N GLN A 37 -26.67 -23.00 -22.17
CA GLN A 37 -25.97 -21.72 -22.20
C GLN A 37 -25.57 -21.27 -20.78
N LEU A 38 -26.47 -21.40 -19.80
CA LEU A 38 -26.17 -21.10 -18.41
C LEU A 38 -25.09 -22.02 -17.86
N TYR A 39 -25.16 -23.32 -18.13
CA TYR A 39 -24.14 -24.28 -17.76
C TYR A 39 -22.78 -23.94 -18.38
N GLY A 40 -22.75 -23.60 -19.67
CA GLY A 40 -21.52 -23.14 -20.33
C GLY A 40 -20.93 -21.91 -19.64
N LEU A 41 -21.79 -20.97 -19.24
CA LEU A 41 -21.38 -19.77 -18.52
C LEU A 41 -20.78 -20.13 -17.14
N TYR A 42 -21.49 -20.92 -16.34
CA TYR A 42 -21.01 -21.39 -15.03
C TYR A 42 -19.74 -22.26 -15.11
N SER A 43 -19.58 -23.05 -16.17
CA SER A 43 -18.38 -23.85 -16.41
C SER A 43 -17.14 -22.97 -16.63
N ILE A 44 -17.30 -21.83 -17.30
CA ILE A 44 -16.20 -20.89 -17.52
C ILE A 44 -15.91 -20.07 -16.24
N PHE A 45 -16.95 -19.60 -15.53
CA PHE A 45 -16.77 -18.80 -14.32
C PHE A 45 -16.31 -19.61 -13.11
N GLY A 46 -16.65 -20.91 -13.05
CA GLY A 46 -16.34 -21.77 -11.91
C GLY A 46 -17.12 -21.41 -10.65
N ASN A 47 -16.76 -22.07 -9.55
CA ASN A 47 -17.23 -21.73 -8.21
C ASN A 47 -16.34 -20.65 -7.61
N GLY A 48 -16.90 -19.81 -6.74
CA GLY A 48 -16.14 -18.78 -6.05
C GLY A 48 -17.02 -17.62 -5.59
N VAL A 49 -16.41 -16.75 -4.78
CA VAL A 49 -17.00 -15.48 -4.36
C VAL A 49 -16.95 -14.49 -5.53
N ILE A 50 -18.05 -13.78 -5.76
CA ILE A 50 -18.12 -12.70 -6.76
C ILE A 50 -18.04 -11.34 -6.05
N ASN A 51 -18.75 -11.18 -4.93
CA ASN A 51 -18.74 -9.94 -4.17
C ASN A 51 -19.15 -10.18 -2.71
N GLY A 52 -18.62 -9.38 -1.79
CA GLY A 52 -18.97 -9.45 -0.37
C GLY A 52 -18.44 -10.71 0.32
N TRP A 53 -19.18 -11.20 1.31
CA TRP A 53 -18.77 -12.29 2.21
C TRP A 53 -17.41 -12.06 2.89
N THR A 54 -17.08 -10.79 3.14
CA THR A 54 -15.88 -10.37 3.85
C THR A 54 -16.07 -10.62 5.34
N ILE A 55 -15.05 -11.18 5.97
CA ILE A 55 -15.07 -11.49 7.39
C ILE A 55 -14.42 -10.36 8.18
N SER A 56 -15.10 -9.94 9.24
CA SER A 56 -14.68 -8.91 10.18
C SER A 56 -14.85 -9.39 11.61
N ASP A 57 -14.14 -8.77 12.54
CA ASP A 57 -14.24 -9.11 13.96
C ASP A 57 -15.64 -8.75 14.49
N GLY A 58 -16.29 -9.72 15.14
CA GLY A 58 -17.57 -9.56 15.81
C GLY A 58 -17.45 -9.26 17.30
N GLY A 59 -16.23 -9.31 17.84
CA GLY A 59 -15.93 -9.09 19.24
C GLY A 59 -16.20 -10.31 20.11
N PHE A 60 -16.05 -10.10 21.42
CA PHE A 60 -16.25 -11.09 22.46
C PHE A 60 -17.34 -10.65 23.43
N SER A 61 -18.30 -11.53 23.68
CA SER A 61 -19.27 -11.40 24.76
C SER A 61 -19.28 -12.66 25.62
N GLN A 62 -19.63 -12.55 26.90
CA GLN A 62 -19.66 -13.73 27.79
C GLN A 62 -20.75 -14.72 27.40
N GLU A 63 -21.81 -14.26 26.71
CA GLU A 63 -22.92 -15.10 26.28
C GLU A 63 -22.65 -15.80 24.94
N GLU A 64 -21.98 -15.13 24.00
CA GLU A 64 -21.79 -15.63 22.63
C GLU A 64 -20.37 -16.13 22.36
N GLY A 65 -19.42 -15.82 23.24
CA GLY A 65 -18.00 -16.13 23.07
C GLY A 65 -17.34 -15.24 22.00
N ILE A 66 -16.24 -15.73 21.41
CA ILE A 66 -15.56 -15.06 20.30
C ILE A 66 -16.42 -15.18 19.04
N SER A 67 -16.65 -14.07 18.36
CA SER A 67 -17.54 -14.02 17.20
C SER A 67 -16.91 -13.31 16.00
N VAL A 68 -17.40 -13.65 14.80
CA VAL A 68 -17.03 -12.97 13.55
C VAL A 68 -18.28 -12.61 12.76
N ASN A 69 -18.24 -11.42 12.17
CA ASN A 69 -19.29 -10.92 11.30
C ASN A 69 -18.91 -11.16 9.84
N ILE A 70 -19.89 -11.55 9.03
CA ILE A 70 -19.73 -11.86 7.62
C ILE A 70 -20.65 -10.92 6.85
N SER A 71 -20.10 -10.13 5.93
CA SER A 71 -20.91 -9.19 5.16
C SER A 71 -21.92 -9.91 4.25
N ASN A 72 -22.96 -9.19 3.84
CA ASN A 72 -23.81 -9.62 2.74
C ASN A 72 -22.97 -9.80 1.46
N GLY A 73 -23.33 -10.74 0.62
CA GLY A 73 -22.50 -11.09 -0.53
C GLY A 73 -23.16 -12.07 -1.49
N LEU A 74 -22.45 -12.34 -2.57
CA LEU A 74 -22.88 -13.23 -3.63
C LEU A 74 -21.71 -14.03 -4.20
N GLY A 75 -22.02 -15.23 -4.65
CA GLY A 75 -21.05 -16.12 -5.28
C GLY A 75 -21.71 -17.35 -5.88
N ILE A 76 -20.88 -18.24 -6.39
CA ILE A 76 -21.30 -19.47 -7.06
C ILE A 76 -20.76 -20.64 -6.24
N ILE A 77 -21.65 -21.51 -5.79
CA ILE A 77 -21.31 -22.71 -5.02
C ILE A 77 -21.97 -23.89 -5.71
N ASN A 78 -21.17 -24.89 -6.09
CA ASN A 78 -21.65 -26.04 -6.86
C ASN A 78 -22.47 -25.64 -8.12
N PHE A 79 -22.00 -24.63 -8.85
CA PHE A 79 -22.68 -24.05 -10.03
C PHE A 79 -24.07 -23.45 -9.73
N ILE A 80 -24.37 -23.17 -8.47
CA ILE A 80 -25.62 -22.53 -8.04
C ILE A 80 -25.30 -21.11 -7.54
N ALA A 81 -25.95 -20.13 -8.16
CA ALA A 81 -25.91 -18.75 -7.69
C ALA A 81 -26.47 -18.65 -6.26
N SER A 82 -25.65 -18.12 -5.39
CA SER A 82 -25.86 -18.05 -3.95
C SER A 82 -25.69 -16.61 -3.48
N GLN A 83 -26.55 -16.15 -2.58
CA GLN A 83 -26.53 -14.80 -2.05
C GLN A 83 -26.91 -14.78 -0.57
N THR A 84 -26.43 -13.77 0.13
CA THR A 84 -26.92 -13.36 1.44
C THR A 84 -27.27 -11.89 1.39
N ASP A 85 -28.53 -11.56 1.70
CA ASP A 85 -29.02 -10.18 1.72
C ASP A 85 -28.81 -9.51 3.10
N VAL A 86 -28.71 -10.32 4.15
CA VAL A 86 -28.46 -9.89 5.53
C VAL A 86 -27.07 -10.38 5.96
N PRO A 87 -26.27 -9.55 6.67
CA PRO A 87 -25.00 -9.97 7.22
C PRO A 87 -25.14 -11.21 8.11
N GLY A 88 -24.25 -12.17 7.92
CA GLY A 88 -24.15 -13.37 8.74
C GLY A 88 -23.27 -13.16 9.96
N ARG A 89 -23.41 -14.04 10.95
CA ARG A 89 -22.54 -14.05 12.12
C ARG A 89 -22.27 -15.48 12.56
N ILE A 90 -21.02 -15.75 12.93
CA ILE A 90 -20.63 -17.00 13.59
C ILE A 90 -20.21 -16.65 15.01
N ILE A 91 -20.84 -17.31 15.97
CA ILE A 91 -20.57 -17.15 17.39
C ILE A 91 -19.81 -18.38 17.93
N SER A 92 -19.31 -18.26 19.16
CA SER A 92 -18.70 -19.35 19.92
C SER A 92 -17.53 -20.02 19.20
N LEU A 93 -16.67 -19.21 18.55
CA LEU A 93 -15.40 -19.69 18.02
C LEU A 93 -14.51 -20.16 19.18
N PRO A 94 -13.86 -21.34 19.08
CA PRO A 94 -12.99 -21.82 20.13
C PRO A 94 -11.80 -20.89 20.35
N PRO A 95 -11.37 -20.70 21.60
CA PRO A 95 -10.18 -19.92 21.89
C PRO A 95 -8.90 -20.63 21.44
N ASN A 96 -7.84 -19.86 21.20
CA ASN A 96 -6.49 -20.33 20.86
C ASN A 96 -6.45 -21.33 19.69
N THR A 97 -7.34 -21.15 18.70
CA THR A 97 -7.51 -22.12 17.60
C THR A 97 -7.54 -21.41 16.26
N THR A 98 -7.08 -22.10 15.22
CA THR A 98 -7.29 -21.67 13.83
C THR A 98 -8.57 -22.31 13.30
N SER A 99 -9.50 -21.49 12.83
CA SER A 99 -10.73 -21.92 12.15
C SER A 99 -10.76 -21.37 10.73
N TYR A 100 -11.34 -22.13 9.82
CA TYR A 100 -11.60 -21.76 8.44
C TYR A 100 -13.10 -21.56 8.29
N ILE A 101 -13.50 -20.43 7.72
CA ILE A 101 -14.91 -20.07 7.54
C ILE A 101 -15.31 -20.33 6.10
N TYR A 102 -16.45 -20.98 5.93
CA TYR A 102 -16.98 -21.38 4.63
C TYR A 102 -18.42 -20.90 4.46
N ALA A 103 -18.77 -20.51 3.24
CA ALA A 103 -20.16 -20.46 2.80
C ALA A 103 -20.54 -21.84 2.26
N VAL A 104 -21.62 -22.40 2.79
CA VAL A 104 -22.08 -23.77 2.48
C VAL A 104 -23.48 -23.71 1.89
N SER A 105 -23.66 -24.33 0.73
CA SER A 105 -24.97 -24.48 0.11
C SER A 105 -25.82 -25.51 0.86
N THR A 106 -27.12 -25.23 0.96
CA THR A 106 -28.12 -26.10 1.57
C THR A 106 -29.05 -26.67 0.50
N GLY A 107 -29.86 -27.67 0.83
CA GLY A 107 -30.83 -28.24 -0.13
C GLY A 107 -31.81 -27.21 -0.70
N ASN A 108 -32.08 -26.12 0.03
CA ASN A 108 -32.98 -25.05 -0.40
C ASN A 108 -32.28 -23.93 -1.19
N THR A 109 -30.95 -23.93 -1.31
CA THR A 109 -30.20 -22.88 -2.02
C THR A 109 -30.60 -22.80 -3.49
N THR A 110 -30.94 -23.93 -4.13
CA THR A 110 -31.44 -23.96 -5.52
C THR A 110 -32.74 -23.15 -5.72
N ARG A 111 -33.54 -22.97 -4.67
CA ARG A 111 -34.81 -22.21 -4.71
C ARG A 111 -34.69 -20.83 -4.11
N THR A 112 -33.94 -20.70 -3.02
CA THR A 112 -33.89 -19.50 -2.18
C THR A 112 -32.61 -18.69 -2.35
N ARG A 113 -31.58 -19.27 -2.97
CA ARG A 113 -30.20 -18.74 -3.08
C ARG A 113 -29.48 -18.51 -1.75
N VAL A 114 -30.11 -18.80 -0.61
CA VAL A 114 -29.52 -18.60 0.72
C VAL A 114 -28.44 -19.64 1.00
N VAL A 115 -27.37 -19.22 1.67
CA VAL A 115 -26.28 -20.08 2.15
C VAL A 115 -26.14 -19.98 3.66
N ASN A 116 -25.56 -21.02 4.26
CA ASN A 116 -25.20 -21.03 5.67
C ASN A 116 -23.70 -20.84 5.83
N PHE A 117 -23.30 -20.09 6.85
CA PHE A 117 -21.90 -19.92 7.18
C PHE A 117 -21.50 -20.91 8.27
N ASN A 118 -20.50 -21.74 7.97
CA ASN A 118 -20.00 -22.76 8.87
C ASN A 118 -18.50 -22.59 9.09
N ARG A 119 -18.03 -23.09 10.23
CA ARG A 119 -16.62 -23.07 10.60
C ARG A 119 -16.05 -24.47 10.72
N PHE A 120 -14.85 -24.67 10.21
CA PHE A 120 -14.12 -25.94 10.26
C PHE A 120 -12.73 -25.73 10.86
N ASN A 121 -12.21 -26.74 11.56
CA ASN A 121 -10.88 -26.68 12.19
C ASN A 121 -9.73 -27.01 11.22
N GLN A 122 -10.06 -27.49 10.03
CA GLN A 122 -9.11 -27.92 9.02
C GLN A 122 -9.58 -27.42 7.66
N LEU A 123 -8.61 -27.14 6.80
CA LEU A 123 -8.87 -26.82 5.40
C LEU A 123 -9.54 -28.03 4.75
N THR A 124 -10.82 -27.89 4.39
CA THR A 124 -11.62 -28.93 3.76
C THR A 124 -12.08 -28.42 2.40
N ALA A 125 -11.81 -29.18 1.35
CA ALA A 125 -12.36 -28.92 0.03
C ALA A 125 -13.62 -29.76 -0.15
N GLY A 126 -14.72 -29.13 -0.55
CA GLY A 126 -15.98 -29.82 -0.83
C GLY A 126 -16.78 -29.07 -1.90
N PRO A 127 -17.51 -29.77 -2.78
CA PRO A 127 -18.20 -29.12 -3.89
C PRO A 127 -19.31 -28.14 -3.45
N ASN A 128 -19.85 -28.34 -2.24
CA ASN A 128 -20.94 -27.54 -1.67
C ASN A 128 -20.47 -26.45 -0.72
N ALA A 129 -19.16 -26.19 -0.64
CA ALA A 129 -18.60 -25.21 0.25
C ALA A 129 -17.51 -24.41 -0.47
N ILE A 130 -17.48 -23.11 -0.22
CA ILE A 130 -16.40 -22.23 -0.70
C ILE A 130 -15.69 -21.63 0.50
N LEU A 131 -14.37 -21.54 0.42
CA LEU A 131 -13.55 -20.95 1.46
C LEU A 131 -13.65 -19.41 1.42
N LEU A 132 -13.95 -18.80 2.57
CA LEU A 132 -14.09 -17.35 2.70
C LEU A 132 -12.89 -16.71 3.40
N ALA A 133 -12.47 -17.25 4.56
CA ALA A 133 -11.34 -16.71 5.29
C ALA A 133 -10.77 -17.72 6.30
N LYS A 134 -9.55 -17.42 6.78
CA LYS A 134 -8.94 -18.05 7.94
C LYS A 134 -9.00 -17.10 9.12
N VAL A 135 -9.46 -17.60 10.25
CA VAL A 135 -9.60 -16.85 11.50
C VAL A 135 -8.77 -17.53 12.57
N VAL A 136 -7.84 -16.79 13.17
CA VAL A 136 -7.04 -17.25 14.31
C VAL A 136 -7.53 -16.53 15.56
N THR A 137 -7.94 -17.29 16.57
CA THR A 137 -8.43 -16.75 17.85
C THR A 137 -7.35 -16.80 18.92
N SER A 138 -7.40 -15.84 19.85
CA SER A 138 -6.65 -15.85 21.10
C SER A 138 -7.54 -16.39 22.24
N SER A 139 -7.26 -16.03 23.49
CA SER A 139 -8.07 -16.45 24.64
C SER A 139 -9.49 -15.90 24.58
N ASN A 140 -9.65 -14.60 24.30
CA ASN A 140 -10.95 -13.90 24.32
C ASN A 140 -11.13 -12.94 23.13
N ALA A 141 -10.37 -13.08 22.04
CA ALA A 141 -10.49 -12.18 20.90
C ALA A 141 -10.10 -12.87 19.59
N VAL A 142 -10.47 -12.26 18.47
CA VAL A 142 -9.90 -12.61 17.17
C VAL A 142 -8.53 -11.96 17.06
N SER A 143 -7.50 -12.76 16.77
CA SER A 143 -6.12 -12.29 16.63
C SER A 143 -5.82 -11.90 15.20
N VAL A 144 -6.18 -12.75 14.25
CA VAL A 144 -5.92 -12.54 12.82
C VAL A 144 -7.13 -13.00 12.01
N ILE A 145 -7.53 -12.19 11.03
CA ILE A 145 -8.46 -12.56 9.98
C ILE A 145 -7.74 -12.41 8.66
N ASP A 146 -7.63 -13.52 7.93
CA ASP A 146 -7.06 -13.56 6.59
C ASP A 146 -8.16 -13.82 5.56
N ASN A 147 -8.61 -12.76 4.90
CA ASN A 147 -9.58 -12.79 3.79
C ASN A 147 -8.90 -13.01 2.42
N THR A 148 -7.56 -13.07 2.35
CA THR A 148 -6.83 -13.16 1.06
C THR A 148 -6.89 -14.56 0.45
N ILE A 149 -7.10 -15.58 1.28
CA ILE A 149 -7.19 -16.98 0.88
C ILE A 149 -8.56 -17.38 0.30
N ARG A 150 -9.45 -16.41 0.09
CA ARG A 150 -10.81 -16.66 -0.39
C ARG A 150 -10.78 -17.24 -1.81
N GLU A 151 -11.67 -18.19 -2.08
CA GLU A 151 -11.84 -18.73 -3.44
C GLU A 151 -12.63 -17.73 -4.28
N GLN A 152 -11.97 -17.09 -5.26
CA GLN A 152 -12.61 -16.17 -6.21
C GLN A 152 -13.12 -16.93 -7.43
N ILE A 153 -14.04 -16.31 -8.18
CA ILE A 153 -14.43 -16.86 -9.49
C ILE A 153 -13.24 -16.86 -10.47
N SER A 154 -13.22 -17.83 -11.39
CA SER A 154 -12.07 -18.11 -12.26
C SER A 154 -11.57 -16.89 -13.06
N PHE A 155 -12.47 -16.04 -13.58
CA PHE A 155 -12.04 -14.84 -14.30
C PHE A 155 -11.45 -13.76 -13.40
N GLU A 156 -11.95 -13.61 -12.17
CA GLU A 156 -11.39 -12.66 -11.22
C GLU A 156 -10.01 -13.12 -10.78
N GLU A 157 -9.83 -14.43 -10.55
CA GLU A 157 -8.54 -15.04 -10.27
C GLU A 157 -7.55 -14.80 -11.42
N VAL A 158 -7.95 -15.06 -12.67
CA VAL A 158 -7.10 -14.80 -13.84
C VAL A 158 -6.80 -13.30 -14.02
N ILE A 159 -7.78 -12.41 -13.80
CA ILE A 159 -7.54 -10.96 -13.89
C ILE A 159 -6.58 -10.51 -12.80
N GLN A 160 -6.76 -10.98 -11.56
CA GLN A 160 -5.89 -10.66 -10.45
C GLN A 160 -4.47 -11.19 -10.68
N GLU A 161 -4.34 -12.44 -11.15
CA GLU A 161 -3.07 -13.01 -11.58
C GLU A 161 -2.44 -12.16 -12.68
N LYS A 162 -3.21 -11.76 -13.70
CA LYS A 162 -2.70 -10.90 -14.78
C LYS A 162 -2.33 -9.50 -14.31
N ILE A 163 -3.02 -8.94 -13.31
CA ILE A 163 -2.66 -7.65 -12.69
C ILE A 163 -1.37 -7.79 -11.88
N ASP A 164 -1.24 -8.85 -11.09
CA ASP A 164 -0.06 -9.14 -10.27
C ASP A 164 1.17 -9.45 -11.16
N GLU A 165 0.96 -10.18 -12.26
CA GLU A 165 1.94 -10.40 -13.33
C GLU A 165 2.25 -9.11 -14.09
N HIS A 166 1.27 -8.21 -14.21
CA HIS A 166 1.40 -6.87 -14.77
C HIS A 166 2.05 -5.92 -13.75
N LYS A 167 3.23 -6.31 -13.26
CA LYS A 167 4.27 -5.32 -12.97
C LYS A 167 4.59 -4.60 -14.27
N HIS A 168 4.80 -3.29 -14.23
CA HIS A 168 5.16 -2.48 -15.39
C HIS A 168 6.46 -2.99 -16.06
N ARG A 169 6.35 -4.00 -16.93
CA ARG A 169 7.40 -4.58 -17.78
C ARG A 169 7.64 -3.69 -19.00
N GLY A 170 7.83 -2.39 -18.79
CA GLY A 170 8.63 -1.61 -19.72
C GLY A 170 10.08 -2.00 -19.47
N THR A 171 10.88 -2.21 -20.51
CA THR A 171 12.32 -2.46 -20.33
C THR A 171 13.02 -1.11 -20.23
N PRO A 172 13.59 -0.71 -19.07
CA PRO A 172 13.67 -1.44 -17.80
C PRO A 172 12.51 -1.15 -16.84
N THR A 173 12.18 -2.14 -16.00
CA THR A 173 11.13 -2.08 -14.99
C THR A 173 11.40 -0.92 -14.04
N LYS A 174 10.37 -0.18 -13.63
CA LYS A 174 10.53 0.83 -12.56
C LYS A 174 10.95 0.10 -11.28
N ILE A 175 12.16 0.39 -10.82
CA ILE A 175 12.76 -0.06 -9.56
C ILE A 175 11.80 0.24 -8.41
N ASP A 176 11.53 -0.77 -7.58
CA ASP A 176 10.91 -0.54 -6.28
C ASP A 176 11.96 0.09 -5.35
N LEU A 177 11.82 1.39 -5.08
CA LEU A 177 12.75 2.16 -4.28
C LEU A 177 12.69 1.79 -2.78
N GLN A 178 11.81 0.89 -2.34
CA GLN A 178 11.81 0.40 -0.95
C GLN A 178 12.56 -0.93 -0.81
N GLU A 179 12.52 -1.79 -1.82
CA GLU A 179 13.10 -3.15 -1.76
C GLU A 179 14.40 -3.31 -2.56
N GLU A 180 14.57 -2.60 -3.68
CA GLU A 180 15.61 -2.89 -4.68
C GLU A 180 16.83 -1.95 -4.67
N ILE A 181 16.83 -0.90 -3.84
CA ILE A 181 18.03 -0.05 -3.68
C ILE A 181 19.06 -0.73 -2.78
N LYS A 182 20.04 -1.38 -3.41
CA LYS A 182 21.37 -1.58 -2.80
C LYS A 182 22.14 -0.25 -2.74
N ASN A 183 21.61 0.76 -2.06
CA ASN A 183 22.29 2.03 -1.70
C ASN A 183 23.14 2.71 -2.79
N GLN A 184 22.88 2.48 -4.08
CA GLN A 184 23.68 3.06 -5.17
C GLN A 184 22.75 3.42 -6.33
N LEU A 185 22.28 4.68 -6.34
CA LEU A 185 21.72 5.28 -7.54
C LEU A 185 22.86 5.88 -8.38
N PRO A 186 22.89 5.63 -9.71
CA PRO A 186 23.78 6.36 -10.61
C PRO A 186 23.45 7.86 -10.57
N GLY A 187 24.44 8.72 -10.36
CA GLY A 187 24.26 10.17 -10.14
C GLY A 187 23.50 10.91 -11.24
N ALA A 188 23.37 10.35 -12.44
CA ALA A 188 22.57 10.90 -13.53
C ALA A 188 21.04 10.90 -13.28
N ARG A 189 20.56 10.20 -12.23
CA ARG A 189 19.14 10.16 -11.84
C ARG A 189 18.86 10.79 -10.47
N ILE A 190 19.84 11.43 -9.85
CA ILE A 190 19.66 12.17 -8.60
C ILE A 190 19.52 13.64 -8.99
N GLU A 191 18.29 14.17 -8.89
CA GLU A 191 18.05 15.62 -8.89
C GLU A 191 18.86 16.26 -7.75
N SER A 192 19.38 17.48 -7.96
CA SER A 192 20.26 18.20 -7.03
C SER A 192 19.93 17.94 -5.56
N LEU A 193 20.77 17.11 -4.91
CA LEU A 193 20.54 16.70 -3.54
C LEU A 193 20.80 17.89 -2.62
N ASP A 194 19.74 18.40 -2.01
CA ASP A 194 19.82 19.43 -0.98
C ASP A 194 20.65 18.90 0.21
N ALA A 195 21.83 19.48 0.43
CA ALA A 195 22.76 19.07 1.47
C ALA A 195 22.18 19.17 2.88
N SER A 196 21.13 19.98 3.08
CA SER A 196 20.42 20.08 4.36
C SER A 196 19.70 18.78 4.76
N LYS A 197 19.47 17.87 3.81
CA LYS A 197 18.79 16.57 4.03
C LYS A 197 19.75 15.44 4.37
N ILE A 198 21.07 15.67 4.37
CA ILE A 198 22.08 14.67 4.75
C ILE A 198 22.35 14.77 6.25
N THR A 199 21.68 13.95 7.06
CA THR A 199 21.82 13.96 8.53
C THR A 199 22.90 13.03 9.06
N SER A 200 23.33 12.04 8.27
CA SER A 200 24.38 11.07 8.64
C SER A 200 24.92 10.35 7.41
N GLY A 201 26.21 9.99 7.41
CA GLY A 201 26.86 9.21 6.34
C GLY A 201 28.34 9.58 6.17
N VAL A 202 29.08 8.80 5.38
CA VAL A 202 30.46 9.12 4.99
C VAL A 202 30.50 9.40 3.50
N LEU A 203 30.79 10.65 3.12
CA LEU A 203 31.03 11.04 1.73
C LEU A 203 32.51 10.84 1.40
N ASN A 204 32.80 10.24 0.24
CA ASN A 204 34.17 10.12 -0.26
C ASN A 204 34.71 11.52 -0.62
N SER A 205 35.99 11.79 -0.41
CA SER A 205 36.57 13.13 -0.63
C SER A 205 36.46 13.58 -2.09
N GLY A 206 36.41 12.66 -3.05
CA GLY A 206 36.18 12.97 -4.47
C GLY A 206 34.74 13.38 -4.81
N THR A 207 33.80 13.30 -3.86
CA THR A 207 32.39 13.69 -4.03
C THR A 207 32.08 15.04 -3.38
N ILE A 208 33.01 15.59 -2.60
CA ILE A 208 32.89 16.90 -1.98
C ILE A 208 33.42 17.94 -2.99
N PRO A 209 32.61 18.95 -3.38
CA PRO A 209 33.10 20.01 -4.26
C PRO A 209 34.27 20.73 -3.61
N LEU A 210 35.25 21.15 -4.42
CA LEU A 210 36.35 21.97 -3.94
C LEU A 210 35.77 23.29 -3.41
N VAL A 211 35.79 23.48 -2.10
CA VAL A 211 35.30 24.71 -1.48
C VAL A 211 36.37 25.78 -1.61
N ASP A 212 36.11 26.82 -2.40
CA ASP A 212 36.95 28.02 -2.39
C ASP A 212 36.59 28.87 -1.16
N HIS A 213 37.60 29.30 -0.41
CA HIS A 213 37.47 30.24 0.70
C HIS A 213 36.82 31.59 0.30
N ASN A 214 36.75 31.89 -1.01
CA ASN A 214 35.99 33.01 -1.53
C ASN A 214 34.47 32.84 -1.44
N ASP A 215 33.95 31.64 -1.28
CA ASP A 215 32.50 31.37 -1.28
C ASP A 215 31.93 31.14 0.14
N LEU A 216 32.74 31.37 1.18
CA LEU A 216 32.34 31.21 2.58
C LEU A 216 31.67 32.47 3.15
N GLU A 217 30.53 32.29 3.80
CA GLU A 217 29.86 33.32 4.60
C GLU A 217 30.70 33.62 5.86
N ASN A 218 30.89 34.90 6.19
CA ASN A 218 31.83 35.40 7.22
C ASN A 218 33.33 35.30 6.87
N LYS A 219 33.69 35.22 5.59
CA LYS A 219 35.08 35.49 5.20
C LYS A 219 35.45 36.93 5.56
N GLY A 220 36.58 37.12 6.25
CA GLY A 220 37.08 38.45 6.56
C GLY A 220 37.24 39.28 5.28
N LEU A 221 36.82 40.55 5.32
CA LEU A 221 36.87 41.47 4.17
C LEU A 221 38.30 41.85 3.73
N MET A 222 39.29 41.58 4.58
CA MET A 222 40.68 41.98 4.35
C MET A 222 41.47 40.85 3.70
N THR A 223 42.07 41.16 2.54
CA THR A 223 43.06 40.28 1.92
C THR A 223 44.29 40.16 2.82
N HIS A 224 45.08 39.09 2.66
CA HIS A 224 46.34 38.92 3.42
C HIS A 224 47.27 40.15 3.30
N ALA A 225 47.33 40.77 2.11
CA ALA A 225 48.10 42.00 1.89
C ALA A 225 47.58 43.19 2.71
N ALA A 226 46.25 43.29 2.90
CA ALA A 226 45.64 44.34 3.71
C ALA A 226 45.90 44.13 5.21
N LEU A 227 45.90 42.88 5.70
CA LEU A 227 46.27 42.57 7.09
C LEU A 227 47.74 42.89 7.36
N ASP A 228 48.66 42.53 6.46
CA ASP A 228 50.07 42.89 6.58
C ASP A 228 50.29 44.40 6.59
N SER A 229 49.51 45.14 5.78
CA SER A 229 49.54 46.60 5.78
C SER A 229 49.04 47.20 7.10
N PHE A 230 47.96 46.64 7.68
CA PHE A 230 47.43 47.05 8.98
C PHE A 230 48.42 46.81 10.13
N VAL A 231 49.06 45.63 10.17
CA VAL A 231 50.09 45.31 11.18
C VAL A 231 51.30 46.25 11.07
N ARG A 232 51.70 46.61 9.85
CA ARG A 232 52.76 47.61 9.62
C ARG A 232 52.37 48.99 10.14
N SER A 233 51.13 49.44 9.93
CA SER A 233 50.69 50.75 10.44
C SER A 233 50.68 50.79 11.97
N LEU A 234 50.26 49.71 12.63
CA LEU A 234 50.29 49.59 14.10
C LEU A 234 51.74 49.64 14.63
N SER A 235 52.67 49.02 13.91
CA SER A 235 54.09 48.97 14.27
C SER A 235 54.83 50.29 14.05
N GLN A 236 54.44 51.08 13.04
CA GLN A 236 55.03 52.39 12.76
C GLN A 236 54.57 53.45 13.77
N ASN A 237 53.27 53.54 14.06
CA ASN A 237 52.72 54.53 15.00
C ASN A 237 53.33 54.42 16.41
N ASN A 238 53.62 53.21 16.89
CA ASN A 238 54.20 53.01 18.22
C ASN A 238 55.69 53.42 18.32
N LYS A 239 56.43 53.45 17.20
CA LYS A 239 57.83 53.91 17.20
C LYS A 239 57.95 55.42 17.35
N GLU A 240 57.01 56.18 16.79
CA GLU A 240 57.01 57.64 16.86
C GLU A 240 56.69 58.14 18.29
N LEU A 241 55.71 57.53 18.96
CA LEU A 241 55.32 57.85 20.34
C LEU A 241 56.43 57.62 21.38
N LEU A 242 57.29 56.61 21.19
CA LEU A 242 58.41 56.33 22.10
C LEU A 242 59.53 57.38 21.98
N GLY A 243 59.74 57.95 20.79
CA GLY A 243 60.68 59.06 20.59
C GLY A 243 60.23 60.34 21.29
N GLU A 244 58.92 60.63 21.25
CA GLU A 244 58.35 61.82 21.90
C GLU A 244 58.44 61.75 23.43
N ILE A 245 58.15 60.60 24.06
CA ILE A 245 58.24 60.44 25.52
C ILE A 245 59.68 60.62 26.01
N SER A 246 60.66 60.06 25.29
CA SER A 246 62.09 60.26 25.59
C SER A 246 62.47 61.74 25.53
N THR A 247 62.03 62.44 24.48
CA THR A 247 62.30 63.86 24.30
C THR A 247 61.65 64.71 25.38
N VAL A 248 60.40 64.43 25.76
CA VAL A 248 59.68 65.12 26.85
C VAL A 248 60.36 64.88 28.20
N ASN A 249 60.80 63.66 28.49
CA ASN A 249 61.51 63.35 29.73
C ASN A 249 62.89 64.03 29.79
N LEU A 250 63.61 64.08 28.68
CA LEU A 250 64.86 64.82 28.57
C LEU A 250 64.63 66.32 28.80
N LEU A 251 63.56 66.89 28.22
CA LEU A 251 63.20 68.28 28.40
C LEU A 251 62.83 68.59 29.87
N LYS A 252 62.06 67.71 30.52
CA LYS A 252 61.74 67.81 31.96
C LYS A 252 63.00 67.77 32.82
N THR A 253 63.95 66.90 32.48
CA THR A 253 65.22 66.77 33.21
C THR A 253 66.06 68.03 33.04
N ALA A 254 66.15 68.57 31.82
CA ALA A 254 66.85 69.81 31.54
C ALA A 254 66.24 71.01 32.29
N ILE A 255 64.91 71.11 32.35
CA ILE A 255 64.20 72.14 33.14
C ILE A 255 64.49 71.98 34.63
N PHE A 256 64.44 70.75 35.16
CA PHE A 256 64.72 70.47 36.56
C PHE A 256 66.16 70.83 36.94
N LEU A 257 67.14 70.44 36.12
CA LEU A 257 68.54 70.79 36.32
C LEU A 257 68.75 72.30 36.25
N LYS A 258 68.09 72.98 35.30
CA LYS A 258 68.12 74.45 35.23
C LYS A 258 67.57 75.08 36.51
N TYR A 259 66.45 74.58 37.05
CA TYR A 259 65.88 75.08 38.30
C TYR A 259 66.75 74.83 39.54
N MET A 260 67.51 73.74 39.56
CA MET A 260 68.39 73.40 40.69
C MET A 260 69.70 74.22 40.73
N TYR A 261 70.21 74.63 39.56
CA TYR A 261 71.53 75.26 39.43
C TYR A 261 71.51 76.70 38.89
N SER A 262 70.34 77.29 38.66
CA SER A 262 70.10 78.70 38.31
C SER A 262 69.09 79.32 39.26
#